data_AF-A0A850C903-F1
#
_entry.id   AF-A0A850C903-F1
#
_cell.length_a   1.000
_cell.length_b   1.000
_cell.length_c   1.000
_cell.angle_alpha   90.00
_cell.angle_beta   90.00
_cell.angle_gamma   90.00
#
_symmetry.space_group_name_H-M   'P 1'
#
loop_
_entity.id
_entity.type
_entity.pdbx_description
1 polymer ?
#
loop_
_entity_poly.entity_id
_entity_poly.type
_entity_poly.pdbx_seq_one_letter_code
_entity_poly.pdbx_strand_id
1 'polypeptide(L)'
;MARNIGADGRRVYRAVIVQTDQRRDGKSGTRYEGPYDSPGAARARVTFWRNYWDAYDDGSSATGHIEQAHTVWTPVDGEQPATPRPTPGPDEPRIVVTVADVEAALRNYLAHLDYDLHKSLASNEESGADTYPDEAADLFDRLAAAAKESDQ
;
A
#
# COMPACT_ATOMS: atom_id res chain seq x y z
N MET A 1 4.74 -5.63 7.30
CA MET A 1 5.44 -6.88 6.99
C MET A 1 6.21 -6.69 5.70
N ALA A 2 7.49 -7.08 5.64
CA ALA A 2 8.21 -7.16 4.36
C ALA A 2 7.58 -8.28 3.54
N ARG A 3 6.90 -7.91 2.45
CA ARG A 3 6.22 -8.86 1.56
C ARG A 3 7.27 -9.49 0.64
N ASN A 4 7.21 -10.80 0.43
CA ASN A 4 8.09 -11.50 -0.52
C ASN A 4 7.83 -10.96 -1.92
N ILE A 5 8.77 -10.16 -2.45
CA ILE A 5 8.76 -9.68 -3.82
C ILE A 5 9.44 -10.75 -4.69
N GLY A 6 8.84 -11.94 -4.73
CA GLY A 6 9.37 -13.10 -5.45
C GLY A 6 9.15 -13.00 -6.96
N ALA A 7 9.64 -11.94 -7.60
CA ALA A 7 9.64 -11.86 -9.05
C ALA A 7 10.85 -12.65 -9.58
N ASP A 8 10.59 -13.74 -10.33
CA ASP A 8 11.59 -14.71 -10.82
C ASP A 8 12.62 -14.13 -11.82
N GLY A 9 12.62 -12.81 -12.01
CA GLY A 9 13.50 -12.06 -12.91
C GLY A 9 13.16 -12.19 -14.39
N ARG A 10 12.38 -13.21 -14.80
CA ARG A 10 12.09 -13.47 -16.23
C ARG A 10 11.31 -12.34 -16.84
N ARG A 11 10.32 -11.79 -16.13
CA ARG A 11 9.68 -10.50 -16.44
C ARG A 11 9.33 -9.84 -15.13
N VAL A 12 9.75 -8.59 -14.97
CA VAL A 12 9.39 -7.78 -13.82
C VAL A 12 8.68 -6.53 -14.31
N TYR A 13 7.77 -6.04 -13.49
CA TYR A 13 7.01 -4.82 -13.75
C TYR A 13 7.35 -3.79 -12.68
N ARG A 14 7.35 -2.51 -13.03
CA ARG A 14 7.38 -1.42 -12.05
C ARG A 14 6.28 -0.43 -12.33
N ALA A 15 5.73 0.16 -11.28
CA ALA A 15 4.86 1.33 -11.37
C ALA A 15 5.73 2.59 -11.36
N VAL A 16 5.50 3.47 -12.33
CA VAL A 16 6.10 4.80 -12.39
C VAL A 16 5.02 5.80 -12.05
N ILE A 17 5.15 6.46 -10.90
CA ILE A 17 4.15 7.40 -10.37
C ILE A 17 4.74 8.81 -10.39
N VAL A 18 4.07 9.72 -11.07
CA VAL A 18 4.35 11.16 -10.99
C VAL A 18 3.37 11.76 -10.00
N GLN A 19 3.89 12.31 -8.91
CA GLN A 19 3.11 12.89 -7.83
C GLN A 19 3.32 14.40 -7.82
N THR A 20 2.28 15.16 -7.50
CA THR A 20 2.32 16.61 -7.32
C THR A 20 1.70 16.92 -5.97
N ASP A 21 2.49 17.51 -5.07
CA ASP A 21 2.09 17.82 -3.69
C ASP A 21 1.82 19.33 -3.58
N GLN A 22 0.54 19.70 -3.48
CA GLN A 22 0.15 21.11 -3.36
C GLN A 22 0.50 21.69 -1.98
N ARG A 23 0.70 20.86 -0.96
CA ARG A 23 1.16 21.30 0.38
C ARG A 23 2.61 21.73 0.38
N ARG A 24 3.35 21.37 -0.66
CA ARG A 24 4.76 21.74 -0.90
C ARG A 24 4.88 22.60 -2.15
N ASP A 25 4.06 23.64 -2.26
CA ASP A 25 4.08 24.63 -3.36
C ASP A 25 3.96 23.99 -4.75
N GLY A 26 3.16 22.92 -4.87
CA GLY A 26 2.96 22.21 -6.14
C GLY A 26 4.18 21.42 -6.60
N LYS A 27 5.11 21.08 -5.71
CA LYS A 27 6.32 20.34 -6.06
C LYS A 27 5.96 18.94 -6.59
N SER A 28 6.45 18.65 -7.79
CA SER A 28 6.30 17.32 -8.39
C SER A 28 7.52 16.43 -8.16
N GLY A 29 7.30 15.12 -8.09
CA GLY A 29 8.33 14.10 -7.98
C GLY A 29 7.92 12.78 -8.61
N THR A 30 8.91 12.03 -9.09
CA THR A 30 8.69 10.68 -9.64
C THR A 30 9.05 9.62 -8.61
N ARG A 31 8.15 8.68 -8.38
CA ARG A 31 8.33 7.50 -7.55
C ARG A 31 8.32 6.26 -8.44
N TYR A 32 9.27 5.37 -8.19
CA TYR A 32 9.33 4.05 -8.81
C TYR A 32 8.99 3.02 -7.76
N GLU A 33 8.03 2.14 -8.04
CA GLU A 33 7.70 1.03 -7.16
C GLU A 33 7.76 -0.30 -7.92
N GLY A 34 8.28 -1.32 -7.25
CA GLY A 34 8.55 -2.62 -7.82
C GLY A 34 9.90 -3.14 -7.33
N PRO A 35 10.41 -4.24 -7.90
CA PRO A 35 9.81 -5.03 -8.99
C PRO A 35 8.49 -5.71 -8.60
N TYR A 36 7.62 -5.98 -9.56
CA TYR A 36 6.39 -6.78 -9.40
C TYR A 36 6.43 -7.97 -10.36
N ASP A 37 5.83 -9.08 -9.94
CA ASP A 37 5.75 -10.33 -10.72
C ASP A 37 4.65 -10.31 -11.80
N SER A 38 3.77 -9.31 -11.77
CA SER A 38 2.61 -9.22 -12.66
C SER A 38 2.28 -7.76 -13.00
N PRO A 39 1.71 -7.51 -14.20
CA PRO A 39 1.28 -6.17 -14.59
C PRO A 39 0.11 -5.68 -13.73
N GLY A 40 -0.77 -6.58 -13.28
CA GLY A 40 -1.89 -6.25 -12.38
C GLY A 40 -1.42 -5.67 -11.04
N ALA A 41 -0.42 -6.30 -10.40
CA ALA A 41 0.16 -5.78 -9.17
C ALA A 41 0.80 -4.40 -9.35
N ALA A 42 1.48 -4.15 -10.48
CA ALA A 42 2.04 -2.83 -10.79
C ALA A 42 0.94 -1.78 -11.03
N ARG A 43 -0.13 -2.12 -11.77
CA ARG A 43 -1.27 -1.23 -12.03
C ARG A 43 -2.01 -0.85 -10.75
N ALA A 44 -2.24 -1.81 -9.86
CA ALA A 44 -2.88 -1.57 -8.56
C ALA A 44 -2.14 -0.48 -7.76
N ARG A 45 -0.82 -0.37 -7.89
CA ARG A 45 -0.05 0.68 -7.22
C ARG A 45 -0.22 2.05 -7.86
N VAL A 46 -0.38 2.13 -9.17
CA VAL A 46 -0.77 3.39 -9.83
C VAL A 46 -2.14 3.85 -9.33
N THR A 47 -3.13 2.95 -9.28
CA THR A 47 -4.47 3.25 -8.74
C THR A 47 -4.41 3.68 -7.28
N PHE A 48 -3.70 2.93 -6.44
CA PHE A 48 -3.51 3.26 -5.03
C PHE A 48 -3.00 4.70 -4.85
N TRP A 49 -1.95 5.10 -5.58
CA TRP A 49 -1.40 6.45 -5.43
C TRP A 49 -2.35 7.53 -5.92
N ARG A 50 -3.11 7.28 -6.99
CA ARG A 50 -4.17 8.21 -7.43
C ARG A 50 -5.17 8.43 -6.32
N ASN A 51 -5.76 7.35 -5.81
CA ASN A 51 -6.76 7.41 -4.75
C ASN A 51 -6.20 8.03 -3.46
N TYR A 52 -4.96 7.70 -3.09
CA TYR A 52 -4.29 8.24 -1.92
C TYR A 52 -4.15 9.77 -1.97
N TRP A 53 -3.77 10.31 -3.13
CA TRP A 53 -3.61 11.75 -3.29
C TRP A 53 -4.95 12.48 -3.48
N ASP A 54 -5.89 11.86 -4.20
CA ASP A 54 -7.25 12.41 -4.38
C ASP A 54 -7.99 12.54 -3.04
N ALA A 55 -7.73 11.65 -2.07
CA ALA A 55 -8.34 11.69 -0.73
C ALA A 55 -8.00 12.93 0.10
N TYR A 56 -7.01 13.73 -0.30
CA TYR A 56 -6.61 14.92 0.43
C TYR A 56 -7.39 16.20 0.04
N ASP A 57 -8.14 16.18 -1.06
CA ASP A 57 -8.98 17.29 -1.55
C ASP A 57 -8.31 18.68 -1.52
N ASP A 58 -7.00 18.73 -1.78
CA ASP A 58 -6.19 19.95 -1.73
C ASP A 58 -5.53 20.26 -3.09
N GLY A 59 -5.97 19.57 -4.14
CA GLY A 59 -5.40 19.66 -5.49
C GLY A 59 -4.10 18.88 -5.68
N SER A 60 -3.59 18.19 -4.64
CA SER A 60 -2.53 17.21 -4.82
C SER A 60 -3.01 16.06 -5.69
N SER A 61 -2.12 15.50 -6.48
CA SER A 61 -2.49 14.48 -7.46
C SER A 61 -1.37 13.49 -7.70
N ALA A 62 -1.74 12.33 -8.22
CA ALA A 62 -0.81 11.41 -8.82
C ALA A 62 -1.29 10.96 -10.19
N THR A 63 -0.36 10.69 -11.08
CA THR A 63 -0.58 9.97 -12.34
C THR A 63 0.48 8.89 -12.47
N GLY A 64 0.30 7.94 -13.38
CA GLY A 64 1.32 6.92 -13.56
C GLY A 64 1.06 5.97 -14.71
N HIS A 65 2.08 5.14 -14.97
CA HIS A 65 2.04 4.04 -15.92
C HIS A 65 2.86 2.87 -15.37
N ILE A 66 2.77 1.73 -16.03
CA ILE A 66 3.64 0.58 -15.72
C ILE A 66 4.74 0.47 -16.77
N GLU A 67 5.91 0.04 -16.34
CA GLU A 67 7.01 -0.37 -17.22
C GLU A 67 7.31 -1.84 -17.02
N GLN A 68 7.77 -2.50 -18.08
CA GLN A 68 8.19 -3.90 -18.08
C GLN A 68 9.70 -3.99 -18.32
N ALA A 69 10.38 -4.86 -17.58
CA ALA A 69 11.79 -5.16 -17.77
C ALA A 69 12.08 -6.67 -17.67
N HIS A 70 13.25 -7.05 -18.19
CA HIS A 70 13.88 -8.34 -17.94
C HIS A 70 15.05 -8.10 -16.97
N THR A 71 15.11 -8.82 -15.86
CA THR A 71 16.09 -8.57 -14.79
C THR A 71 16.77 -9.86 -14.37
N VAL A 72 18.08 -9.76 -14.11
CA VAL A 72 18.84 -10.79 -13.40
C VAL A 72 19.18 -10.22 -12.03
N TRP A 73 18.82 -10.94 -10.97
CA TRP A 73 19.17 -10.57 -9.59
C TRP A 73 20.50 -11.18 -9.22
N THR A 74 21.41 -10.36 -8.68
CA THR A 74 22.65 -10.82 -8.07
C THR A 74 22.68 -10.37 -6.62
N PRO A 75 23.19 -11.19 -5.69
CA PRO A 75 23.44 -10.75 -4.32
C PRO A 75 24.31 -9.48 -4.31
N VAL A 76 24.06 -8.58 -3.35
CA VAL A 76 24.94 -7.43 -3.12
C VAL A 76 26.18 -7.91 -2.37
N ASP A 77 27.36 -7.58 -2.88
CA ASP A 77 28.63 -7.97 -2.24
C ASP A 77 28.69 -7.48 -0.79
N GLY A 78 28.95 -8.40 0.14
CA GLY A 78 29.07 -8.09 1.57
C GLY A 78 27.76 -8.11 2.37
N GLU A 79 26.60 -8.38 1.75
CA GLU A 79 25.38 -8.69 2.51
C GLU A 79 25.49 -10.08 3.16
N GLN A 80 25.83 -10.09 4.44
CA GLN A 80 25.74 -11.29 5.27
C GLN A 80 24.28 -11.44 5.71
N PRO A 81 23.67 -12.64 5.64
CA PRO A 81 22.33 -12.84 6.16
C PRO A 81 22.28 -12.36 7.62
N ALA A 82 21.28 -11.55 7.95
CA ALA A 82 21.15 -10.97 9.27
C ALA A 82 21.26 -12.07 10.33
N THR A 83 22.15 -11.89 11.30
CA THR A 83 22.14 -12.70 12.51
C THR A 83 20.79 -12.50 13.21
N PRO A 84 20.15 -13.56 13.73
CA PRO A 84 18.92 -13.42 14.47
C PRO A 84 19.10 -12.38 15.58
N ARG A 85 18.22 -11.37 15.63
CA ARG A 85 18.29 -10.37 16.68
C ARG A 85 18.12 -11.09 18.03
N PRO A 86 19.01 -10.85 19.02
CA PRO A 86 18.83 -11.40 20.36
C PRO A 86 17.49 -10.93 20.92
N THR A 87 16.81 -11.82 21.65
CA THR A 87 15.54 -11.52 22.31
C THR A 87 15.71 -10.26 23.18
N PRO A 88 14.83 -9.26 23.06
CA PRO A 88 14.93 -8.05 23.86
C PRO A 88 14.90 -8.40 25.35
N GLY A 89 15.82 -7.80 26.11
CA GLY A 89 15.89 -7.97 27.56
C GLY A 89 14.75 -7.23 28.27
N PRO A 90 14.55 -7.50 29.58
CA PRO A 90 13.46 -6.92 30.37
C PRO A 90 13.52 -5.38 30.53
N ASP A 91 14.65 -4.75 30.17
CA ASP A 91 14.93 -3.33 30.40
C ASP A 91 14.80 -2.44 29.14
N GLU A 92 14.31 -2.96 28.01
CA GLU A 92 14.03 -2.10 26.84
C GLU A 92 12.86 -1.13 27.12
N PRO A 93 12.98 0.14 26.68
CA PRO A 93 11.95 1.15 26.92
C PRO A 93 10.64 0.71 26.26
N ARG A 94 9.58 0.62 27.08
CA ARG A 94 8.23 0.36 26.59
C ARG A 94 7.81 1.52 25.68
N ILE A 95 7.59 1.21 24.40
CA ILE A 95 7.01 2.14 23.44
C ILE A 95 5.62 2.50 23.95
N VAL A 96 5.41 3.79 24.26
CA VAL A 96 4.08 4.31 24.58
C VAL A 96 3.37 4.54 23.26
N VAL A 97 2.44 3.63 22.93
CA VAL A 97 1.61 3.73 21.73
C VAL A 97 0.49 4.73 21.99
N THR A 98 0.36 5.74 21.13
CA THR A 98 -0.73 6.72 21.20
C THR A 98 -1.94 6.28 20.39
N VAL A 99 -3.11 6.89 20.64
CA VAL A 99 -4.31 6.67 19.82
C VAL A 99 -4.05 7.01 18.35
N ALA A 100 -3.28 8.06 18.07
CA ALA A 100 -2.90 8.44 16.71
C ALA A 100 -2.03 7.38 16.02
N ASP A 101 -1.13 6.71 16.76
CA ASP A 101 -0.32 5.61 16.23
C ASP A 101 -1.20 4.39 15.88
N VAL A 102 -2.20 4.09 16.72
CA VAL A 102 -3.17 3.02 16.45
C VAL A 102 -4.04 3.37 15.25
N GLU A 103 -4.52 4.61 15.15
CA GLU A 103 -5.33 5.05 14.02
C GLU A 103 -4.55 5.01 12.70
N ALA A 104 -3.30 5.50 12.70
CA ALA A 104 -2.43 5.43 11.54
C ALA A 104 -2.10 3.98 11.14
N ALA A 105 -1.87 3.10 12.12
CA ALA A 105 -1.66 1.67 11.88
C ALA A 105 -2.92 0.99 11.33
N LEU A 106 -4.11 1.34 11.84
CA LEU A 106 -5.38 0.79 11.39
C LEU A 106 -5.73 1.25 9.98
N ARG A 107 -5.55 2.54 9.66
CA ARG A 107 -5.74 3.06 8.30
C ARG A 107 -4.79 2.38 7.31
N ASN A 108 -3.52 2.18 7.70
CA ASN A 108 -2.58 1.41 6.90
C ASN A 108 -3.03 -0.04 6.73
N TYR A 109 -3.48 -0.69 7.80
CA TYR A 109 -3.95 -2.07 7.75
C TYR A 109 -5.17 -2.23 6.84
N LEU A 110 -6.15 -1.34 6.93
CA LEU A 110 -7.32 -1.30 6.06
C LEU A 110 -6.92 -1.07 4.60
N ALA A 111 -5.99 -0.16 4.32
CA ALA A 111 -5.48 0.04 2.95
C ALA A 111 -4.73 -1.20 2.41
N HIS A 112 -4.07 -1.97 3.28
CA HIS A 112 -3.42 -3.23 2.88
C HIS A 112 -4.45 -4.37 2.69
N LEU A 113 -5.50 -4.43 3.50
CA LEU A 113 -6.60 -5.39 3.33
C LEU A 113 -7.38 -5.10 2.06
N ASP A 114 -7.68 -3.83 1.80
CA ASP A 114 -8.27 -3.34 0.56
C ASP A 114 -7.44 -3.82 -0.64
N TYR A 115 -6.12 -3.64 -0.60
CA TYR A 115 -5.20 -4.14 -1.63
C TYR A 115 -5.23 -5.68 -1.78
N ASP A 116 -5.27 -6.44 -0.69
CA ASP A 116 -5.31 -7.90 -0.73
C ASP A 116 -6.67 -8.42 -1.25
N LEU A 117 -7.77 -7.72 -0.93
CA LEU A 117 -9.11 -7.98 -1.46
C LEU A 117 -9.18 -7.74 -2.97
N HIS A 118 -8.66 -6.59 -3.43
CA HIS A 118 -8.53 -6.24 -4.85
C HIS A 118 -7.67 -7.24 -5.66
N LYS A 119 -6.72 -7.93 -5.01
CA LYS A 119 -5.92 -8.99 -5.65
C LYS A 119 -6.65 -10.34 -5.69
N SER A 120 -7.51 -10.61 -4.70
CA SER A 120 -8.26 -11.87 -4.59
C SER A 120 -9.51 -11.90 -5.47
N LEU A 121 -10.12 -10.74 -5.69
CA LEU A 121 -11.16 -10.56 -6.68
C LEU A 121 -10.47 -10.48 -8.04
N ALA A 122 -10.79 -11.42 -8.94
CA ALA A 122 -10.33 -11.35 -10.31
C ALA A 122 -10.86 -10.06 -10.95
N SER A 123 -10.05 -8.99 -10.91
CA SER A 123 -10.28 -7.79 -11.70
C SER A 123 -10.47 -8.24 -13.15
N ASN A 124 -11.58 -7.89 -13.79
CA ASN A 124 -11.70 -8.08 -15.21
C ASN A 124 -10.59 -7.21 -15.86
N GLU A 125 -9.60 -7.86 -16.46
CA GLU A 125 -8.41 -7.19 -16.98
C GLU A 125 -8.72 -6.09 -18.02
N GLU A 126 -9.97 -6.04 -18.48
CA GLU A 126 -10.51 -5.18 -19.53
C GLU A 126 -11.08 -3.85 -19.04
N SER A 127 -11.60 -3.74 -17.80
CA SER A 127 -12.23 -2.48 -17.34
C SER A 127 -11.47 -1.76 -16.23
N GLY A 128 -10.72 -2.49 -15.40
CA GLY A 128 -10.00 -1.90 -14.27
C GLY A 128 -10.90 -1.18 -13.25
N ALA A 129 -12.22 -1.40 -13.32
CA ALA A 129 -13.18 -0.84 -12.38
C ALA A 129 -13.27 -1.76 -11.15
N ASP A 130 -12.96 -1.20 -9.99
CA ASP A 130 -13.12 -1.87 -8.72
C ASP A 130 -14.61 -2.11 -8.47
N THR A 131 -14.99 -3.39 -8.39
CA THR A 131 -16.33 -3.76 -7.95
C THR A 131 -16.33 -3.72 -6.43
N TYR A 132 -16.52 -2.52 -5.88
CA TYR A 132 -17.07 -2.39 -4.53
C TYR A 132 -18.55 -2.12 -4.64
N PRO A 133 -19.40 -3.14 -4.49
CA PRO A 133 -20.76 -2.87 -4.07
C PRO A 133 -21.03 -3.54 -2.71
N ASP A 134 -21.65 -2.74 -1.84
CA ASP A 134 -22.50 -3.15 -0.73
C ASP A 134 -21.81 -3.57 0.59
N GLU A 135 -20.72 -4.34 0.57
CA GLU A 135 -20.15 -4.90 1.82
C GLU A 135 -19.42 -3.86 2.69
N ALA A 136 -18.71 -2.91 2.07
CA ALA A 136 -18.01 -1.85 2.80
C ALA A 136 -18.98 -0.82 3.40
N ALA A 137 -20.10 -0.57 2.71
CA ALA A 137 -21.17 0.30 3.20
C ALA A 137 -21.90 -0.36 4.40
N ASP A 138 -22.23 -1.65 4.30
CA ASP A 138 -22.87 -2.40 5.39
C ASP A 138 -21.97 -2.48 6.64
N LEU A 139 -20.66 -2.66 6.46
CA LEU A 139 -19.72 -2.64 7.58
C LEU A 139 -19.65 -1.28 8.28
N PHE A 140 -19.66 -0.19 7.51
CA PHE A 140 -19.67 1.17 8.06
C PHE A 140 -20.95 1.47 8.83
N ASP A 141 -22.10 1.08 8.29
CA ASP A 141 -23.41 1.26 8.94
C ASP A 141 -23.49 0.46 10.24
N ARG A 142 -22.96 -0.77 10.26
CA ARG A 142 -22.93 -1.62 11.47
C ARG A 142 -22.00 -1.07 12.56
N LEU A 143 -20.83 -0.54 12.19
CA LEU A 143 -19.92 0.09 13.13
C LEU A 143 -20.50 1.39 13.70
N ALA A 144 -21.17 2.19 12.86
CA ALA A 144 -21.85 3.41 13.30
C ALA A 144 -23.04 3.14 14.23
N ALA A 145 -23.77 2.04 14.01
CA ALA A 145 -24.83 1.60 14.91
C ALA A 145 -24.28 1.14 16.28
N ALA A 146 -23.23 0.32 16.28
CA ALA A 146 -22.61 -0.16 17.51
C ALA A 146 -22.03 0.97 18.38
N ALA A 147 -21.45 2.01 17.76
CA ALA A 147 -20.93 3.17 18.46
C ALA A 147 -22.02 4.01 19.15
N LYS A 148 -23.26 4.02 18.62
CA LYS A 148 -24.40 4.70 19.23
C LYS A 148 -25.00 3.95 20.42
N GLU A 149 -24.85 2.63 20.46
CA GLU A 149 -25.32 1.80 21.58
C GLU A 149 -24.37 1.85 22.79
N SER A 150 -23.09 2.19 22.59
CA SER A 150 -22.10 2.34 23.66
C SER A 150 -22.16 3.66 24.42
N ASP A 151 -23.02 4.60 24.00
CA ASP A 151 -23.21 5.94 24.60
C ASP A 151 -24.53 6.06 25.41
N GLN A 152 -25.23 4.93 25.61
CA GLN A 152 -26.38 4.78 26.53
C GLN A 152 -26.00 3.99 27.78
#